data_AF-A0A962LII9-F1
#
_entry.id   AF-A0A962LII9-F1
#
_cell.length_a   1.000
_cell.length_b   1.000
_cell.length_c   1.000
_cell.angle_alpha   90.00
_cell.angle_beta   90.00
_cell.angle_gamma   90.00
#
_symmetry.space_group_name_H-M   'P 1'
#
loop_
_entity.id
_entity.type
_entity.pdbx_description
1 polymer ?
#
loop_
_entity_poly.entity_id
_entity_poly.type
_entity_poly.pdbx_seq_one_letter_code
_entity_poly.pdbx_strand_id
1 'polypeptide(L)'
;MKLTTGLASALTLSLAITTAPVFAQKSGQSAKITTGIVENAQKVQLDSDAGLGALVGGSLGLLSAGGKSSSKKARNAIIGAGAGGAMTGLAQGSRDGVAYTVRTGEGSTIRVITDQTEIRIGDCVIVEETGSTANVRRVTPTMCESASAKAVAELQDSFQQEATECHNAKTQLVNAQTTEELDLAQRKMEILCSD
;
A
#
# COMPACT_ATOMS: atom_id res chain seq x y z
N MET A 1 -47.56 -18.61 60.52
CA MET A 1 -47.26 -19.76 59.62
C MET A 1 -47.21 -19.17 58.20
N LYS A 2 -46.02 -18.76 57.69
CA LYS A 2 -45.06 -19.50 56.83
C LYS A 2 -45.74 -20.20 55.64
N LEU A 3 -45.32 -20.06 54.39
CA LEU A 3 -44.35 -19.19 53.70
C LEU A 3 -44.60 -19.37 52.19
N THR A 4 -44.56 -18.29 51.40
CA THR A 4 -44.67 -18.28 49.93
C THR A 4 -43.36 -18.66 49.25
N THR A 5 -43.48 -19.21 48.05
CA THR A 5 -42.43 -19.62 47.10
C THR A 5 -41.56 -18.45 46.62
N GLY A 6 -40.25 -18.70 46.43
CA GLY A 6 -39.31 -17.75 45.84
C GLY A 6 -38.26 -18.47 44.96
N LEU A 7 -38.20 -18.03 43.71
CA LEU A 7 -37.32 -18.47 42.62
C LEU A 7 -35.91 -17.81 42.66
N ALA A 8 -35.00 -18.40 41.86
CA ALA A 8 -33.79 -17.82 41.23
C ALA A 8 -32.52 -17.76 42.11
N SER A 9 -31.29 -17.90 41.63
CA SER A 9 -30.70 -17.67 40.30
C SER A 9 -29.46 -18.56 40.08
N ALA A 10 -29.28 -19.09 38.87
CA ALA A 10 -28.00 -19.64 38.41
C ALA A 10 -27.25 -18.54 37.64
N LEU A 11 -26.04 -18.21 38.08
CA LEU A 11 -25.20 -17.16 37.52
C LEU A 11 -24.32 -17.78 36.41
N THR A 12 -24.66 -17.55 35.15
CA THR A 12 -23.82 -17.89 33.99
C THR A 12 -22.86 -16.74 33.70
N LEU A 13 -21.56 -16.99 33.87
CA LEU A 13 -20.47 -16.05 33.59
C LEU A 13 -20.10 -16.16 32.11
N SER A 14 -20.60 -15.24 31.28
CA SER A 14 -20.28 -15.15 29.85
C SER A 14 -18.91 -14.50 29.64
N LEU A 15 -17.94 -15.28 29.16
CA LEU A 15 -16.60 -14.81 28.78
C LEU A 15 -16.69 -14.08 27.43
N ALA A 16 -16.58 -12.75 27.44
CA ALA A 16 -16.50 -11.95 26.22
C ALA A 16 -15.10 -12.08 25.61
N ILE A 17 -14.97 -12.92 24.58
CA ILE A 17 -13.79 -12.99 23.72
C ILE A 17 -13.82 -11.75 22.83
N THR A 18 -13.01 -10.74 23.14
CA THR A 18 -12.74 -9.63 22.23
C THR A 18 -11.90 -10.15 21.07
N THR A 19 -12.55 -10.53 19.98
CA THR A 19 -11.90 -10.79 18.71
C THR A 19 -11.27 -9.49 18.21
N ALA A 20 -9.93 -9.45 18.13
CA ALA A 20 -9.23 -8.45 17.34
C ALA A 20 -9.79 -8.47 15.90
N PRO A 21 -9.82 -7.34 15.17
CA PRO A 21 -10.19 -7.35 13.77
C PRO A 21 -9.13 -8.13 12.99
N VAL A 22 -9.39 -9.42 12.78
CA VAL A 22 -8.82 -10.16 11.66
C VAL A 22 -9.35 -9.44 10.42
N PHE A 23 -8.46 -8.78 9.69
CA PHE A 23 -8.80 -8.18 8.40
C PHE A 23 -9.32 -9.30 7.50
N ALA A 24 -10.66 -9.42 7.43
CA ALA A 24 -11.34 -10.30 6.52
C ALA A 24 -10.98 -9.83 5.11
N GLN A 25 -10.00 -10.49 4.52
CA GLN A 25 -9.57 -10.29 3.14
C GLN A 25 -10.80 -10.43 2.26
N LYS A 26 -11.12 -9.38 1.50
CA LYS A 26 -12.12 -9.48 0.44
C LYS A 26 -11.54 -10.42 -0.61
N SER A 27 -12.00 -11.67 -0.62
CA SER A 27 -11.62 -12.68 -1.60
C SER A 27 -11.80 -12.12 -3.02
N GLY A 28 -10.69 -11.88 -3.73
CA GLY A 28 -10.72 -11.47 -5.14
C GLY A 28 -9.72 -10.41 -5.61
N GLN A 29 -8.91 -9.82 -4.72
CA GLN A 29 -7.79 -8.94 -5.12
C GLN A 29 -6.47 -9.48 -4.58
N SER A 30 -6.02 -10.63 -5.08
CA SER A 30 -4.65 -11.09 -4.81
C SER A 30 -3.67 -10.15 -5.53
N ALA A 31 -2.61 -9.75 -4.83
CA ALA A 31 -1.54 -8.98 -5.45
C ALA A 31 -0.80 -9.85 -6.48
N LYS A 32 -0.52 -9.29 -7.65
CA LYS A 32 0.40 -9.92 -8.61
C LYS A 32 1.81 -9.46 -8.28
N ILE A 33 2.71 -10.40 -8.04
CA ILE A 33 4.10 -10.14 -7.68
C ILE A 33 4.99 -10.54 -8.85
N THR A 34 5.85 -9.64 -9.30
CA THR A 34 6.82 -9.93 -10.36
C THR A 34 8.22 -9.49 -9.90
N THR A 35 9.20 -10.38 -9.95
CA THR A 35 10.61 -10.04 -9.68
C THR A 35 11.32 -9.60 -10.96
N GLY A 36 12.31 -8.72 -10.82
CA GLY A 36 13.13 -8.33 -11.96
C GLY A 36 14.30 -7.42 -11.60
N ILE A 37 15.12 -7.14 -12.60
CA ILE A 37 16.28 -6.27 -12.48
C ILE A 37 15.97 -4.90 -13.07
N VAL A 38 16.32 -3.84 -12.37
CA VAL A 38 16.19 -2.47 -12.88
C VAL A 38 17.24 -2.24 -13.97
N GLU A 39 16.80 -1.94 -15.19
CA GLU A 39 17.69 -1.67 -16.33
C GLU A 39 17.78 -0.18 -16.67
N ASN A 40 16.76 0.59 -16.31
CA ASN A 40 16.71 2.02 -16.57
C ASN A 40 16.02 2.75 -15.43
N ALA A 41 16.49 3.95 -15.12
CA ALA A 41 15.90 4.87 -14.18
C ALA A 41 15.87 6.27 -14.81
N GLN A 42 14.67 6.82 -15.03
CA GLN A 42 14.49 8.13 -15.64
C GLN A 42 13.69 9.03 -14.71
N LYS A 43 14.19 10.23 -14.41
CA LYS A 43 13.38 11.25 -13.73
C LYS A 43 12.25 11.69 -14.65
N VAL A 44 11.02 11.69 -14.13
CA VAL A 44 9.81 12.01 -14.90
C VAL A 44 8.95 13.00 -14.13
N GLN A 45 8.21 13.83 -14.88
CA GLN A 45 7.10 14.59 -14.33
C GLN A 45 5.77 13.91 -14.66
N LEU A 46 4.98 13.66 -13.64
CA LEU A 46 3.80 12.77 -13.70
C LEU A 46 2.68 13.31 -14.58
N ASP A 47 2.59 14.63 -14.75
CA ASP A 47 1.56 15.28 -15.57
C ASP A 47 1.80 15.13 -17.09
N SER A 48 3.01 14.74 -17.50
CA SER A 48 3.44 14.73 -18.90
C SER A 48 3.85 13.34 -19.40
N ASP A 49 4.45 12.53 -18.53
CA ASP A 49 5.12 11.26 -18.89
C ASP A 49 4.48 10.01 -18.28
N ALA A 50 3.32 10.14 -17.61
CA ALA A 50 2.46 9.01 -17.26
C ALA A 50 1.80 8.44 -18.53
N GLY A 51 2.64 7.96 -19.45
CA GLY A 51 2.25 7.38 -20.72
C GLY A 51 1.45 6.10 -20.54
N LEU A 52 0.64 5.78 -21.55
CA LEU A 52 -0.11 4.53 -21.68
C LEU A 52 0.84 3.33 -21.45
N GLY A 53 0.63 2.57 -20.38
CA GLY A 53 1.36 1.34 -20.08
C GLY A 53 2.36 1.40 -18.91
N ALA A 54 2.53 2.55 -18.26
CA ALA A 54 3.30 2.63 -17.01
C ALA A 54 2.41 2.33 -15.79
N LEU A 55 2.91 1.48 -14.89
CA LEU A 55 2.32 1.27 -13.57
C LEU A 55 2.69 2.46 -12.69
N VAL A 56 1.70 3.11 -12.07
CA VAL A 56 1.96 4.21 -11.14
C VAL A 56 1.84 3.69 -9.71
N GLY A 57 2.95 3.77 -8.97
CA GLY A 57 3.06 3.29 -7.61
C GLY A 57 3.40 4.38 -6.60
N GLY A 58 3.48 3.99 -5.32
CA GLY A 58 3.76 4.91 -4.21
C GLY A 58 2.63 5.90 -3.91
N SER A 59 2.98 7.05 -3.31
CA SER A 59 2.00 8.10 -3.02
C SER A 59 1.41 8.73 -4.30
N LEU A 60 2.12 8.58 -5.42
CA LEU A 60 1.75 9.11 -6.73
C LEU A 60 0.56 8.36 -7.37
N GLY A 61 0.53 7.03 -7.25
CA GLY A 61 -0.62 6.21 -7.66
C GLY A 61 -1.86 6.47 -6.81
N LEU A 62 -1.63 6.92 -5.58
CA LEU A 62 -2.66 7.28 -4.61
C LEU A 62 -3.40 8.58 -5.01
N LEU A 63 -2.67 9.54 -5.57
CA LEU A 63 -3.22 10.82 -6.04
C LEU A 63 -4.04 10.66 -7.33
N SER A 64 -3.68 9.71 -8.21
CA SER A 64 -4.34 9.50 -9.50
C SER A 64 -5.54 8.55 -9.45
N ALA A 65 -5.53 7.53 -8.57
CA ALA A 65 -6.64 6.57 -8.42
C ALA A 65 -7.89 7.16 -7.74
N GLY A 66 -7.76 8.27 -7.01
CA GLY A 66 -8.87 8.93 -6.28
C GLY A 66 -9.85 9.73 -7.15
N GLY A 67 -9.66 9.76 -8.47
CA GLY A 67 -10.42 10.64 -9.36
C GLY A 67 -11.74 10.06 -9.86
N LYS A 68 -12.85 10.30 -9.16
CA LYS A 68 -14.11 10.81 -9.76
C LYS A 68 -15.21 11.16 -8.74
N SER A 69 -15.69 12.41 -8.91
CA SER A 69 -16.90 13.07 -8.37
C SER A 69 -16.70 13.86 -7.06
N SER A 70 -16.42 15.17 -7.16
CA SER A 70 -16.08 16.08 -6.04
C SER A 70 -14.81 15.65 -5.31
N SER A 71 -13.66 16.31 -5.49
CA SER A 71 -12.48 16.12 -4.62
C SER A 71 -12.92 16.39 -3.17
N LYS A 72 -13.38 15.35 -2.43
CA LYS A 72 -14.50 15.52 -1.48
C LYS A 72 -14.15 16.60 -0.44
N LYS A 73 -14.83 17.71 -0.71
CA LYS A 73 -14.64 19.12 -0.34
C LYS A 73 -13.38 19.46 0.43
N ALA A 74 -12.34 19.73 -0.37
CA ALA A 74 -11.05 20.30 0.03
C ALA A 74 -10.37 19.49 1.12
N ARG A 75 -10.42 18.15 1.03
CA ARG A 75 -9.94 17.21 2.06
C ARG A 75 -10.25 17.82 3.44
N ASN A 76 -11.50 18.19 3.65
CA ASN A 76 -12.12 18.78 4.84
C ASN A 76 -11.62 20.17 5.38
N ALA A 77 -11.11 21.11 4.55
CA ALA A 77 -11.01 22.57 4.82
C ALA A 77 -10.28 23.10 6.09
N ILE A 78 -8.97 23.04 6.30
CA ILE A 78 -7.84 22.64 5.47
C ILE A 78 -7.88 21.17 5.06
N ILE A 79 -8.38 20.14 5.77
CA ILE A 79 -8.73 19.77 7.18
C ILE A 79 -8.68 20.90 8.25
N GLY A 80 -9.80 21.56 8.57
CA GLY A 80 -10.06 22.65 9.56
C GLY A 80 -9.03 23.77 9.90
N ALA A 81 -8.89 24.88 9.15
CA ALA A 81 -8.30 26.22 9.52
C ALA A 81 -7.13 26.46 10.54
N GLY A 82 -6.41 25.46 11.08
CA GLY A 82 -5.43 25.64 12.17
C GLY A 82 -4.03 25.02 11.98
N ALA A 83 -3.69 24.51 10.79
CA ALA A 83 -2.41 23.86 10.49
C ALA A 83 -1.75 24.42 9.21
N GLY A 84 -1.80 25.75 9.04
CA GLY A 84 -1.57 26.47 7.78
C GLY A 84 -0.15 26.55 7.21
N GLY A 85 0.69 25.51 7.31
CA GLY A 85 2.04 25.58 6.71
C GLY A 85 2.70 24.27 6.33
N ALA A 86 2.36 23.15 6.96
CA ALA A 86 3.06 21.88 6.73
C ALA A 86 2.39 20.99 5.67
N MET A 87 1.13 21.26 5.31
CA MET A 87 0.30 20.36 4.47
C MET A 87 0.27 20.76 2.99
N THR A 88 0.72 21.96 2.63
CA THR A 88 0.86 22.40 1.23
C THR A 88 1.80 21.51 0.44
N GLY A 89 2.78 20.88 1.10
CA GLY A 89 3.68 19.89 0.47
C GLY A 89 3.00 18.58 0.03
N LEU A 90 1.82 18.24 0.56
CA LEU A 90 1.06 17.04 0.18
C LEU A 90 0.03 17.31 -0.93
N ALA A 91 -0.50 18.54 -1.01
CA ALA A 91 -1.36 18.99 -2.11
C ALA A 91 -0.54 19.42 -3.34
N GLN A 92 0.66 19.92 -3.10
CA GLN A 92 1.68 20.24 -4.09
C GLN A 92 2.78 19.18 -3.99
N GLY A 93 2.37 17.90 -3.95
CA GLY A 93 3.30 16.77 -3.95
C GLY A 93 4.31 16.95 -5.06
N SER A 94 5.60 16.78 -4.75
CA SER A 94 6.67 16.81 -5.74
C SER A 94 6.23 15.93 -6.91
N ARG A 95 5.96 16.58 -8.05
CA ARG A 95 5.50 15.91 -9.28
C ARG A 95 6.65 15.17 -9.96
N ASP A 96 7.81 15.18 -9.32
CA ASP A 96 9.03 14.51 -9.72
C ASP A 96 8.96 13.08 -9.19
N GLY A 97 8.91 12.14 -10.11
CA GLY A 97 9.07 10.72 -9.83
C GLY A 97 10.27 10.15 -10.56
N VAL A 98 10.58 8.90 -10.28
CA VAL A 98 11.48 8.10 -11.09
C VAL A 98 10.66 7.01 -11.76
N ALA A 99 10.83 6.89 -13.07
CA ALA A 99 10.30 5.80 -13.85
C ALA A 99 11.38 4.74 -14.02
N TYR A 100 11.19 3.61 -13.35
CA TYR A 100 12.03 2.44 -13.46
C TYR A 100 11.52 1.54 -14.57
N THR A 101 12.44 1.06 -15.41
CA THR A 101 12.18 -0.06 -16.32
C THR A 101 12.81 -1.30 -15.71
N VAL A 102 11.96 -2.26 -15.36
CA VAL A 102 12.31 -3.52 -14.72
C VAL A 102 12.22 -4.64 -15.75
N ARG A 103 13.32 -5.33 -16.00
CA ARG A 103 13.34 -6.55 -16.81
C ARG A 103 13.03 -7.75 -15.93
N THR A 104 11.94 -8.44 -16.23
CA THR A 104 11.48 -9.63 -15.52
C THR A 104 12.38 -10.83 -15.84
N GLY A 105 12.32 -11.88 -15.02
CA GLY A 105 13.01 -13.14 -15.32
C GLY A 105 12.57 -13.80 -16.63
N GLU A 106 11.38 -13.46 -17.13
CA GLU A 106 10.83 -13.95 -18.40
C GLU A 106 11.28 -13.13 -19.62
N GLY A 107 12.06 -12.06 -19.41
CA GLY A 107 12.56 -11.17 -20.47
C GLY A 107 11.58 -10.09 -20.92
N SER A 108 10.39 -10.01 -20.30
CA SER A 108 9.48 -8.87 -20.48
C SER A 108 9.94 -7.67 -19.66
N THR A 109 9.48 -6.47 -20.01
CA THR A 109 9.81 -5.23 -19.27
C THR A 109 8.56 -4.63 -18.64
N ILE A 110 8.66 -4.24 -17.37
CA ILE A 110 7.63 -3.51 -16.64
C ILE A 110 8.14 -2.11 -16.37
N ARG A 111 7.33 -1.10 -16.70
CA ARG A 111 7.63 0.29 -16.38
C ARG A 111 6.85 0.71 -15.15
N VAL A 112 7.54 1.09 -14.08
CA VAL A 112 6.94 1.55 -12.82
C VAL A 112 7.37 2.98 -12.52
N ILE A 113 6.42 3.87 -12.31
CA ILE A 113 6.67 5.24 -11.86
C ILE A 113 6.40 5.33 -10.37
N THR A 114 7.38 5.80 -9.61
CA THR A 114 7.30 5.90 -8.14
C THR A 114 8.04 7.14 -7.63
N ASP A 115 7.69 7.55 -6.43
CA ASP A 115 8.38 8.53 -5.59
C ASP A 115 9.55 7.92 -4.80
N GLN A 116 9.71 6.59 -4.81
CA GLN A 116 10.87 5.92 -4.23
C GLN A 116 12.09 6.17 -5.10
N THR A 117 13.09 6.87 -4.56
CA THR A 117 14.29 7.27 -5.32
C THR A 117 15.54 6.51 -4.94
N GLU A 118 15.49 5.68 -3.87
CA GLU A 118 16.65 4.92 -3.44
C GLU A 118 17.00 3.76 -4.39
N ILE A 119 16.07 3.30 -5.24
CA ILE A 119 16.28 2.20 -6.20
C ILE A 119 17.24 2.64 -7.32
N ARG A 120 18.16 1.76 -7.69
CA ARG A 120 19.23 1.99 -8.67
C ARG A 120 19.19 0.98 -9.81
N ILE A 121 19.79 1.35 -10.94
CA ILE A 121 20.03 0.43 -12.05
C ILE A 121 20.92 -0.72 -11.55
N GLY A 122 20.51 -1.95 -11.87
CA GLY A 122 21.15 -3.19 -11.44
C GLY A 122 20.54 -3.82 -10.18
N ASP A 123 19.68 -3.11 -9.46
CA ASP A 123 19.03 -3.67 -8.28
C ASP A 123 18.02 -4.76 -8.66
N CYS A 124 17.94 -5.80 -7.81
CA CYS A 124 16.82 -6.71 -7.81
C CYS A 124 15.64 -6.06 -7.07
N VAL A 125 14.50 -6.02 -7.74
CA VAL A 125 13.28 -5.44 -7.22
C VAL A 125 12.13 -6.42 -7.37
N ILE A 126 11.10 -6.20 -6.57
CA ILE A 126 9.79 -6.77 -6.83
C ILE A 126 8.81 -5.67 -7.20
N VAL A 127 7.96 -5.98 -8.17
CA VAL A 127 6.83 -5.16 -8.60
C VAL A 127 5.56 -5.81 -8.10
N GLU A 128 4.82 -5.08 -7.27
CA GLU A 128 3.58 -5.53 -6.65
C GLU A 128 2.42 -4.78 -7.31
N GLU A 129 1.53 -5.49 -7.99
CA GLU A 129 0.34 -4.93 -8.62
C GLU A 129 -0.88 -5.33 -7.81
N THR A 130 -1.59 -4.34 -7.24
CA THR A 130 -2.81 -4.57 -6.46
C THR A 130 -3.88 -3.58 -6.86
N GLY A 131 -4.97 -4.09 -7.44
CA GLY A 131 -6.06 -3.26 -7.96
C GLY A 131 -5.59 -2.29 -9.05
N SER A 132 -5.71 -0.98 -8.80
CA SER A 132 -5.26 0.08 -9.69
C SER A 132 -3.93 0.72 -9.28
N THR A 133 -3.25 0.15 -8.29
CA THR A 133 -2.01 0.70 -7.73
C THR A 133 -0.86 -0.28 -7.90
N ALA A 134 0.34 0.25 -8.07
CA ALA A 134 1.56 -0.55 -8.00
C ALA A 134 2.42 -0.18 -6.79
N ASN A 135 3.34 -1.07 -6.46
CA ASN A 135 4.48 -0.81 -5.61
C ASN A 135 5.72 -1.38 -6.30
N VAL A 136 6.86 -0.75 -6.05
CA VAL A 136 8.16 -1.33 -6.39
C VAL A 136 9.04 -1.16 -5.17
N ARG A 137 9.77 -2.20 -4.81
CA ARG A 137 10.68 -2.17 -3.67
C ARG A 137 11.93 -2.98 -3.94
N ARG A 138 13.06 -2.57 -3.37
CA ARG A 138 14.33 -3.28 -3.52
C ARG A 138 14.28 -4.55 -2.66
N VAL A 139 14.83 -5.64 -3.18
CA VAL A 139 15.00 -6.88 -2.44
C VAL A 139 16.44 -7.39 -2.57
N THR A 140 16.76 -8.46 -1.85
CA THR A 140 18.06 -9.12 -1.97
C THR A 140 18.32 -9.57 -3.42
N PRO A 141 19.53 -9.40 -3.97
CA PRO A 141 19.88 -9.86 -5.32
C PRO A 141 19.54 -11.33 -5.59
N THR A 142 19.63 -12.17 -4.55
CA THR A 142 19.32 -13.60 -4.60
C THR A 142 17.90 -13.90 -5.09
N MET A 143 16.95 -12.98 -4.90
CA MET A 143 15.57 -13.12 -5.38
C MET A 143 15.45 -13.14 -6.90
N CYS A 144 16.39 -12.51 -7.62
CA CYS A 144 16.40 -12.45 -9.08
C CYS A 144 17.30 -13.51 -9.72
N GLU A 145 17.97 -14.34 -8.92
CA GLU A 145 18.81 -15.44 -9.42
C GLU A 145 17.93 -16.60 -9.87
N SER A 146 18.23 -17.19 -11.04
CA SER A 146 17.50 -18.35 -11.55
C SER A 146 17.58 -19.56 -10.61
N ALA A 147 18.69 -19.70 -9.88
CA ALA A 147 18.88 -20.73 -8.86
C ALA A 147 17.87 -20.64 -7.70
N SER A 148 17.33 -19.44 -7.45
CA SER A 148 16.39 -19.18 -6.36
C SER A 148 14.92 -19.34 -6.76
N ALA A 149 14.62 -19.67 -8.02
CA ALA A 149 13.25 -19.71 -8.55
C ALA A 149 12.29 -20.56 -7.68
N LYS A 150 12.76 -21.70 -7.17
CA LYS A 150 11.96 -22.55 -6.28
C LYS A 150 11.70 -21.88 -4.92
N ALA A 151 12.71 -21.27 -4.32
CA ALA A 151 12.55 -20.57 -3.04
C ALA A 151 11.61 -19.37 -3.18
N VAL A 152 11.71 -18.62 -4.28
CA VAL A 152 10.80 -17.51 -4.60
C VAL A 152 9.36 -18.01 -4.75
N ALA A 153 9.16 -19.14 -5.45
CA ALA A 153 7.83 -19.73 -5.61
C ALA A 153 7.21 -20.20 -4.29
N GLU A 154 8.00 -20.77 -3.37
CA GLU A 154 7.53 -21.18 -2.04
C GLU A 154 7.18 -19.99 -1.13
N LEU A 155 7.79 -18.82 -1.36
CA LEU A 155 7.51 -17.58 -0.62
C LEU A 155 6.42 -16.71 -1.26
N GLN A 156 5.84 -17.15 -2.37
CA GLN A 156 4.89 -16.38 -3.17
C GLN A 156 3.69 -15.87 -2.35
N ASP A 157 3.17 -16.69 -1.44
CA ASP A 157 2.05 -16.32 -0.56
C ASP A 157 2.45 -15.24 0.46
N SER A 158 3.67 -15.29 0.98
CA SER A 158 4.21 -14.26 1.89
C SER A 158 4.29 -12.91 1.17
N PHE A 159 4.81 -12.89 -0.05
CA PHE A 159 4.89 -11.66 -0.84
C PHE A 159 3.52 -11.10 -1.21
N GLN A 160 2.55 -11.97 -1.52
CA GLN A 160 1.17 -11.53 -1.78
C GLN A 160 0.53 -10.93 -0.53
N GLN A 161 0.79 -11.51 0.64
CA GLN A 161 0.31 -10.97 1.90
C GLN A 161 0.93 -9.60 2.19
N GLU A 162 2.25 -9.46 2.12
CA GLU A 162 2.97 -8.19 2.30
C GLU A 162 2.46 -7.10 1.36
N ALA A 163 2.34 -7.40 0.07
CA ALA A 163 1.80 -6.48 -0.93
C ALA A 163 0.36 -6.05 -0.61
N THR A 164 -0.46 -6.98 -0.11
CA THR A 164 -1.83 -6.70 0.31
C THR A 164 -1.87 -5.82 1.56
N GLU A 165 -0.98 -6.05 2.52
CA GLU A 165 -0.83 -5.22 3.72
C GLU A 165 -0.40 -3.80 3.36
N CYS A 166 0.58 -3.65 2.45
CA CYS A 166 0.96 -2.37 1.88
C CYS A 166 -0.22 -1.68 1.18
N HIS A 167 -0.98 -2.39 0.32
CA HIS A 167 -2.15 -1.85 -0.36
C HIS A 167 -3.24 -1.38 0.63
N ASN A 168 -3.45 -2.13 1.71
CA ASN A 168 -4.39 -1.75 2.76
C ASN A 168 -3.90 -0.52 3.54
N ALA A 169 -2.60 -0.41 3.81
CA ALA A 169 -2.02 0.79 4.42
C ALA A 169 -2.19 2.03 3.54
N LYS A 170 -1.93 1.90 2.23
CA LYS A 170 -2.22 2.93 1.22
C LYS A 170 -3.69 3.33 1.22
N THR A 171 -4.60 2.35 1.29
CA THR A 171 -6.05 2.60 1.36
C THR A 171 -6.46 3.33 2.64
N GLN A 172 -5.85 3.02 3.78
CA GLN A 172 -6.07 3.75 5.03
C GLN A 172 -5.59 5.20 4.93
N LEU A 173 -4.46 5.44 4.28
CA LEU A 173 -3.94 6.80 4.05
C LEU A 173 -4.92 7.64 3.21
N VAL A 174 -5.52 7.04 2.17
CA VAL A 174 -6.55 7.71 1.36
C VAL A 174 -7.82 8.02 2.15
N ASN A 175 -8.22 7.10 3.02
CA ASN A 175 -9.50 7.16 3.71
C ASN A 175 -9.43 7.88 5.07
N ALA A 176 -8.24 8.28 5.52
CA ALA A 176 -8.03 8.99 6.78
C ALA A 176 -8.84 10.30 6.85
N GLN A 177 -9.48 10.55 7.99
CA GLN A 177 -10.37 11.70 8.20
C GLN A 177 -9.82 12.71 9.21
N THR A 178 -8.83 12.32 10.02
CA THR A 178 -8.18 13.16 11.04
C THR A 178 -6.67 13.25 10.84
N THR A 179 -6.02 14.21 11.50
CA THR A 179 -4.54 14.36 11.46
C THR A 179 -3.83 13.16 12.10
N GLU A 180 -4.40 12.62 13.16
CA GLU A 180 -3.85 11.46 13.88
C GLU A 180 -3.97 10.19 13.03
N GLU A 181 -5.11 9.99 12.35
CA GLU A 181 -5.30 8.89 11.40
C GLU A 181 -4.35 9.00 10.21
N LEU A 182 -4.12 10.23 9.71
CA LEU A 182 -3.21 10.48 8.60
C LEU A 182 -1.75 10.16 8.97
N ASP A 183 -1.26 10.66 10.11
CA ASP A 183 0.12 10.39 10.58
C ASP A 183 0.32 8.88 10.83
N LEU A 184 -0.65 8.22 11.47
CA LEU A 184 -0.60 6.78 11.70
C LEU A 184 -0.60 6.00 10.38
N ALA A 185 -1.48 6.35 9.44
CA ALA A 185 -1.56 5.67 8.14
C ALA A 185 -0.30 5.90 7.31
N GLN A 186 0.31 7.09 7.37
CA GLN A 186 1.57 7.39 6.69
C GLN A 186 2.71 6.53 7.24
N ARG A 187 2.86 6.44 8.56
CA ARG A 187 3.87 5.57 9.19
C ARG A 187 3.66 4.09 8.83
N LYS A 188 2.40 3.63 8.84
CA LYS A 188 2.08 2.25 8.43
C LYS A 188 2.45 1.99 6.97
N MET A 189 2.16 2.94 6.09
CA MET A 189 2.53 2.83 4.67
C MET A 189 4.05 2.77 4.53
N GLU A 190 4.80 3.66 5.19
CA GLU A 190 6.26 3.66 5.15
C GLU A 190 6.86 2.33 5.64
N ILE A 191 6.33 1.77 6.73
CA ILE A 191 6.80 0.48 7.28
C ILE A 191 6.48 -0.69 6.35
N LEU A 192 5.30 -0.71 5.73
CA LEU A 192 4.80 -1.87 4.98
C LEU A 192 5.12 -1.82 3.49
N CYS A 193 5.44 -0.64 2.95
CA CYS A 193 5.58 -0.44 1.50
C CYS A 193 7.00 -0.06 1.05
N SER A 194 7.89 0.33 1.97
CA SER A 194 9.26 0.75 1.66
C SER A 194 10.25 -0.35 2.03
N ASP A 195 11.00 -0.87 1.03
CA ASP A 195 12.24 -1.66 1.18
C ASP A 195 13.33 -1.19 0.20
#